data_AF-A0A374BNM3-F1
#
_entry.id   AF-A0A374BNM3-F1
#
_cell.length_a   1.000
_cell.length_b   1.000
_cell.length_c   1.000
_cell.angle_alpha   90.00
_cell.angle_beta   90.00
_cell.angle_gamma   90.00
#
_symmetry.space_group_name_H-M   'P 1'
#
loop_
_entity.id
_entity.type
_entity.pdbx_description
1 polymer ?
#
loop_
_entity_poly.entity_id
_entity_poly.type
_entity_poly.pdbx_seq_one_letter_code
_entity_poly.pdbx_strand_id
1 'polypeptide(L)'
;MILRIIFAVSVGVVFGSICGLIFKMLNKRVKKPVPDESRIDILRRYSDYESQQEIQKHSMKMVLNRPAPEILDKYNYRSYCAADLENKDALVFSMLDFVCDNFSHTGDAVLQSDHSITGVIKSCEKNGLKTNCRGLSIILAEALRMNGIKARIVTCKPYEEPFVDCHVVVDCLMPSGTRIMLDPTYRLYLTNDNGKYISLAKLREGIIAGRTFHHNVKASYNGVDFNYHDYIEYMTKNVFRFNTNYNQDDTDYVFSEIELVPKGYTTKGYSKVIQFTTDRDYFWGMG
;
A
#
# COMPACT_ATOMS: atom_id res chain seq x y z
N MET A 1 -31.09 40.56 -38.42
CA MET A 1 -30.76 39.22 -37.85
C MET A 1 -29.24 39.03 -37.62
N ILE A 2 -28.45 40.10 -37.41
CA ILE A 2 -26.97 40.02 -37.28
C ILE A 2 -26.47 40.44 -35.88
N LEU A 3 -27.29 41.16 -35.10
CA LEU A 3 -26.90 41.67 -33.78
C LEU A 3 -26.99 40.66 -32.61
N ARG A 4 -27.64 39.51 -32.80
CA ARG A 4 -27.78 38.47 -31.75
C ARG A 4 -26.65 37.43 -31.73
N ILE A 5 -25.82 37.39 -32.75
CA ILE A 5 -24.74 36.39 -32.87
C ILE A 5 -23.45 36.87 -32.17
N ILE A 6 -23.19 38.18 -32.13
CA ILE A 6 -21.97 38.74 -31.51
C ILE A 6 -22.00 38.65 -29.98
N PHE A 7 -23.18 38.71 -29.34
CA PHE A 7 -23.31 38.60 -27.88
C PHE A 7 -23.18 37.15 -27.35
N ALA A 8 -23.48 36.15 -28.19
CA ALA A 8 -23.35 34.75 -27.79
C ALA A 8 -21.90 34.26 -27.83
N VAL A 9 -21.08 34.82 -28.74
CA VAL A 9 -19.66 34.45 -28.88
C VAL A 9 -18.81 35.05 -27.75
N SER A 10 -19.12 36.27 -27.28
CA SER A 10 -18.38 36.91 -26.18
C SER A 10 -18.65 36.27 -24.81
N VAL A 11 -19.86 35.78 -24.53
CA VAL A 11 -20.19 35.10 -23.26
C VAL A 11 -19.57 33.69 -23.18
N GLY A 12 -19.53 32.95 -24.30
CA GLY A 12 -18.95 31.60 -24.35
C GLY A 12 -17.43 31.57 -24.10
N VAL A 13 -16.69 32.55 -24.59
CA VAL A 13 -15.23 32.64 -24.40
C VAL A 13 -14.86 33.03 -22.96
N VAL A 14 -15.67 33.89 -22.33
CA VAL A 14 -15.48 34.29 -20.92
C VAL A 14 -15.81 33.13 -19.96
N PHE A 15 -16.91 32.39 -20.20
CA PHE A 15 -17.25 31.21 -19.39
C PHE A 15 -16.26 30.05 -19.57
N GLY A 16 -15.80 29.77 -20.79
CA GLY A 16 -14.77 28.76 -21.05
C GLY A 16 -13.43 29.08 -20.38
N SER A 17 -13.06 30.36 -20.34
CA SER A 17 -11.83 30.83 -19.67
C SER A 17 -11.95 30.79 -18.14
N ILE A 18 -13.11 31.13 -17.57
CA ILE A 18 -13.38 31.04 -16.13
C ILE A 18 -13.44 29.58 -15.69
N CYS A 19 -14.13 28.69 -16.41
CA CYS A 19 -14.13 27.25 -16.14
C CYS A 19 -12.73 26.64 -16.30
N GLY A 20 -11.94 27.07 -17.29
CA GLY A 20 -10.54 26.65 -17.46
C GLY A 20 -9.62 27.15 -16.35
N LEU A 21 -9.84 28.36 -15.83
CA LEU A 21 -9.11 28.89 -14.66
C LEU A 21 -9.53 28.20 -13.37
N ILE A 22 -10.83 27.96 -13.16
CA ILE A 22 -11.37 27.21 -12.02
C ILE A 22 -10.85 25.78 -12.07
N PHE A 23 -10.82 25.13 -13.24
CA PHE A 23 -10.22 23.81 -13.42
C PHE A 23 -8.71 23.83 -13.14
N LYS A 24 -7.96 24.83 -13.63
CA LYS A 24 -6.52 25.01 -13.28
C LYS A 24 -6.28 25.31 -11.80
N MET A 25 -7.19 26.02 -11.14
CA MET A 25 -7.13 26.32 -9.71
C MET A 25 -7.48 25.09 -8.86
N LEU A 26 -8.47 24.29 -9.29
CA LEU A 26 -8.87 23.03 -8.68
C LEU A 26 -7.84 21.91 -8.93
N ASN A 27 -7.08 21.98 -10.03
CA ASN A 27 -6.03 21.01 -10.41
C ASN A 27 -4.60 21.56 -10.34
N LYS A 28 -4.30 22.49 -9.41
CA LYS A 28 -2.89 22.67 -9.03
C LYS A 28 -2.42 21.43 -8.28
N ARG A 29 -1.93 20.43 -9.03
CA ARG A 29 -1.24 19.27 -8.47
C ARG A 29 -0.13 19.79 -7.56
N VAL A 30 -0.12 19.30 -6.33
CA VAL A 30 0.95 19.60 -5.37
C VAL A 30 2.27 19.25 -6.04
N LYS A 31 3.23 20.17 -5.97
CA LYS A 31 4.60 19.93 -6.39
C LYS A 31 5.49 20.08 -5.17
N LYS A 32 6.00 18.97 -4.68
CA LYS A 32 6.92 18.87 -3.56
C LYS A 32 8.12 18.04 -4.05
N PRO A 33 9.14 18.69 -4.62
CA PRO A 33 10.32 17.97 -5.14
C PRO A 33 11.15 17.43 -3.99
N VAL A 34 11.92 16.38 -4.27
CA VAL A 34 12.92 15.84 -3.33
C VAL A 34 13.93 16.96 -3.01
N PRO A 35 14.20 17.25 -1.73
CA PRO A 35 15.24 18.21 -1.35
C PRO A 35 16.63 17.70 -1.77
N ASP A 36 17.61 18.59 -1.86
CA ASP A 36 18.99 18.25 -2.23
C ASP A 36 19.74 17.59 -1.07
N GLU A 37 19.35 16.36 -0.76
CA GLU A 37 19.87 15.52 0.32
C GLU A 37 19.54 14.05 0.04
N SER A 38 20.26 13.13 0.69
CA SER A 38 20.04 11.70 0.50
C SER A 38 18.67 11.27 1.04
N ARG A 39 18.12 10.17 0.49
CA ARG A 39 16.83 9.61 0.95
C ARG A 39 16.84 9.26 2.44
N ILE A 40 17.96 8.74 2.93
CA ILE A 40 18.11 8.39 4.34
C ILE A 40 18.16 9.63 5.24
N ASP A 41 18.78 10.72 4.80
CA ASP A 41 18.83 11.97 5.58
C ASP A 41 17.46 12.65 5.63
N ILE A 42 16.70 12.62 4.53
CA ILE A 42 15.29 13.04 4.51
C ILE A 42 14.51 12.21 5.55
N LEU A 43 14.64 10.89 5.50
CA LEU A 43 13.89 10.00 6.39
C LEU A 43 14.26 10.21 7.87
N ARG A 44 15.55 10.45 8.18
CA ARG A 44 16.03 10.77 9.53
C ARG A 44 15.54 12.12 10.02
N ARG A 45 15.56 13.16 9.18
CA ARG A 45 15.04 14.49 9.53
C ARG A 45 13.55 14.45 9.89
N TYR A 46 12.81 13.56 9.23
CA TYR A 46 11.39 13.35 9.46
C TYR A 46 11.13 12.08 10.29
N SER A 47 11.99 11.72 11.25
CA SER A 47 11.87 10.46 12.00
C SER A 47 10.60 10.37 12.85
N ASP A 48 10.10 11.51 13.31
CA ASP A 48 9.11 11.56 14.40
C ASP A 48 7.66 11.60 13.90
N TYR A 49 6.76 11.18 14.78
CA TYR A 49 5.31 11.27 14.67
C TYR A 49 4.76 12.01 15.89
N GLU A 50 3.54 12.55 15.80
CA GLU A 50 2.89 13.24 16.91
C GLU A 50 1.47 12.75 17.09
N SER A 51 1.09 12.42 18.33
CA SER A 51 -0.29 12.08 18.67
C SER A 51 -1.22 13.25 18.37
N GLN A 52 -2.41 12.96 17.86
CA GLN A 52 -3.42 13.98 17.54
C GLN A 52 -4.69 13.68 18.33
N GLN A 53 -5.12 14.65 19.15
CA GLN A 53 -6.34 14.54 19.93
C GLN A 53 -7.59 15.02 19.17
N GLU A 54 -7.42 15.98 18.26
CA GLU A 54 -8.53 16.70 17.61
C GLU A 54 -8.98 16.13 16.26
N ILE A 55 -8.47 14.97 15.84
CA ILE A 55 -8.91 14.33 14.59
C ILE A 55 -10.05 13.35 14.84
N GLN A 56 -11.01 13.28 13.92
CA GLN A 56 -12.00 12.22 13.93
C GLN A 56 -11.29 10.88 13.67
N LYS A 57 -11.31 9.99 14.68
CA LYS A 57 -10.70 8.66 14.58
C LYS A 57 -11.72 7.65 14.07
N HIS A 58 -11.42 7.06 12.92
CA HIS A 58 -12.15 5.94 12.35
C HIS A 58 -11.51 4.62 12.78
N SER A 59 -12.30 3.68 13.30
CA SER A 59 -11.82 2.32 13.56
C SER A 59 -11.64 1.56 12.26
N MET A 60 -10.57 0.76 12.19
CA MET A 60 -10.35 -0.15 11.08
C MET A 60 -11.42 -1.25 11.06
N LYS A 61 -12.07 -1.43 9.91
CA LYS A 61 -13.06 -2.47 9.65
C LYS A 61 -12.45 -3.48 8.71
N MET A 62 -12.41 -4.75 9.11
CA MET A 62 -11.94 -5.85 8.28
C MET A 62 -13.01 -6.92 8.17
N VAL A 63 -13.31 -7.34 6.94
CA VAL A 63 -14.15 -8.52 6.72
C VAL A 63 -13.27 -9.76 6.73
N LEU A 64 -13.52 -10.67 7.68
CA LEU A 64 -12.77 -11.91 7.86
C LEU A 64 -13.65 -13.11 7.52
N ASN A 65 -13.02 -14.25 7.20
CA ASN A 65 -13.69 -15.54 6.95
C ASN A 65 -14.71 -15.51 5.81
N ARG A 66 -14.52 -14.63 4.82
CA ARG A 66 -15.32 -14.68 3.59
C ARG A 66 -15.02 -15.99 2.84
N PRO A 67 -16.04 -16.64 2.24
CA PRO A 67 -15.82 -17.80 1.40
C PRO A 67 -14.85 -17.48 0.25
N ALA A 68 -13.91 -18.39 0.00
CA ALA A 68 -12.99 -18.27 -1.11
C ALA A 68 -13.74 -18.32 -2.46
N PRO A 69 -13.56 -17.35 -3.38
CA PRO A 69 -14.18 -17.41 -4.70
C PRO A 69 -13.63 -18.58 -5.52
N GLU A 70 -14.49 -19.20 -6.33
CA GLU A 70 -14.18 -20.40 -7.15
C GLU A 70 -12.96 -20.22 -8.07
N ILE A 71 -12.64 -18.98 -8.48
CA ILE A 71 -11.47 -18.71 -9.32
C ILE A 71 -10.15 -19.17 -8.68
N LEU A 72 -10.09 -19.24 -7.35
CA LEU A 72 -8.92 -19.69 -6.60
C LEU A 72 -8.70 -21.21 -6.69
N ASP A 73 -9.73 -21.99 -7.03
CA ASP A 73 -9.61 -23.44 -7.19
C ASP A 73 -8.68 -23.79 -8.36
N LYS A 74 -8.60 -22.94 -9.40
CA LYS A 74 -7.63 -23.08 -10.51
C LYS A 74 -6.17 -23.07 -10.06
N TYR A 75 -5.89 -22.40 -8.93
CA TYR A 75 -4.55 -22.18 -8.38
C TYR A 75 -4.28 -23.08 -7.17
N ASN A 76 -5.10 -24.12 -6.99
CA ASN A 76 -4.99 -25.09 -5.90
C ASN A 76 -4.95 -24.44 -4.51
N TYR A 77 -5.64 -23.30 -4.33
CA TYR A 77 -5.62 -22.47 -3.12
C TYR A 77 -5.90 -23.29 -1.85
N ARG A 78 -6.83 -24.24 -1.90
CA ARG A 78 -7.21 -25.08 -0.76
C ARG A 78 -6.05 -25.91 -0.20
N SER A 79 -5.08 -26.29 -1.02
CA SER A 79 -3.89 -27.02 -0.55
C SER A 79 -2.99 -26.16 0.34
N TYR A 80 -2.98 -24.84 0.13
CA TYR A 80 -2.24 -23.88 0.96
C TYR A 80 -2.99 -23.53 2.25
N CYS A 81 -4.31 -23.73 2.29
CA CYS A 81 -5.14 -23.49 3.48
C CYS A 81 -5.01 -24.55 4.57
N ALA A 82 -4.16 -25.57 4.40
CA ALA A 82 -3.95 -26.60 5.41
C ALA A 82 -3.47 -25.96 6.72
N ALA A 83 -4.34 -25.94 7.73
CA ALA A 83 -4.02 -25.37 9.02
C ALA A 83 -3.16 -26.35 9.82
N ASP A 84 -1.97 -25.92 10.19
CA ASP A 84 -1.25 -26.53 11.31
C ASP A 84 -1.97 -26.12 12.60
N LEU A 85 -2.59 -27.09 13.27
CA LEU A 85 -3.36 -26.85 14.50
C LEU A 85 -2.48 -26.41 15.67
N GLU A 86 -1.19 -26.77 15.64
CA GLU A 86 -0.20 -26.41 16.67
C GLU A 86 0.48 -25.08 16.36
N ASN A 87 0.64 -24.74 15.08
CA ASN A 87 1.21 -23.46 14.63
C ASN A 87 0.32 -22.72 13.62
N LYS A 88 -0.68 -22.00 14.13
CA LYS A 88 -1.59 -21.21 13.28
C LYS A 88 -0.90 -20.09 12.50
N ASP A 89 0.28 -19.62 12.93
CA ASP A 89 1.05 -18.62 12.19
C ASP A 89 1.61 -19.19 10.88
N ALA A 90 1.78 -20.52 10.78
CA ALA A 90 2.25 -21.17 9.55
C ALA A 90 1.38 -20.84 8.33
N LEU A 91 0.07 -20.62 8.56
CA LEU A 91 -0.86 -20.26 7.51
C LEU A 91 -0.52 -18.91 6.86
N VAL A 92 0.06 -17.97 7.61
CA VAL A 92 0.50 -16.66 7.10
C VAL A 92 1.56 -16.84 6.01
N PHE A 93 2.55 -17.69 6.27
CA PHE A 93 3.63 -17.98 5.32
C PHE A 93 3.15 -18.84 4.15
N SER A 94 2.21 -19.77 4.39
CA SER A 94 1.56 -20.53 3.33
C SER A 94 0.79 -19.64 2.36
N MET A 95 0.12 -18.59 2.85
CA MET A 95 -0.57 -17.61 1.99
C MET A 95 0.42 -16.75 1.18
N LEU A 96 1.56 -16.39 1.76
CA LEU A 96 2.65 -15.74 1.01
C LEU A 96 3.17 -16.67 -0.09
N ASP A 97 3.40 -17.94 0.23
CA ASP A 97 3.85 -18.95 -0.72
C ASP A 97 2.83 -19.12 -1.86
N PHE A 98 1.54 -19.25 -1.54
CA PHE A 98 0.44 -19.31 -2.52
C PHE A 98 0.50 -18.19 -3.55
N VAL A 99 0.64 -16.94 -3.10
CA VAL A 99 0.67 -15.79 -4.03
C VAL A 99 1.91 -15.86 -4.92
N CYS A 100 3.08 -16.10 -4.35
CA CYS A 100 4.34 -16.10 -5.08
C CYS A 100 4.55 -17.32 -5.98
N ASP A 101 3.88 -18.45 -5.71
CA ASP A 101 3.92 -19.64 -6.58
C ASP A 101 3.02 -19.48 -7.81
N ASN A 102 1.98 -18.64 -7.73
CA ASN A 102 0.94 -18.53 -8.76
C ASN A 102 0.96 -17.22 -9.55
N PHE A 103 1.52 -16.15 -8.99
CA PHE A 103 1.52 -14.81 -9.59
C PHE A 103 2.91 -14.17 -9.50
N SER A 104 3.23 -13.34 -10.48
CA SER A 104 4.54 -12.67 -10.57
C SER A 104 4.41 -11.16 -10.67
N HIS A 105 5.46 -10.45 -10.24
CA HIS A 105 5.52 -9.01 -10.34
C HIS A 105 5.88 -8.54 -11.77
N THR A 106 5.25 -7.45 -12.21
CA THR A 106 5.73 -6.63 -13.33
C THR A 106 5.38 -5.15 -13.09
N GLY A 107 6.29 -4.24 -13.45
CA GLY A 107 6.08 -2.80 -13.34
C GLY A 107 5.07 -2.23 -14.35
N ASP A 108 4.84 -2.94 -15.46
CA ASP A 108 3.99 -2.48 -16.56
C ASP A 108 2.50 -2.79 -16.37
N ALA A 109 2.16 -3.56 -15.33
CA ALA A 109 0.78 -3.97 -15.11
C ALA A 109 -0.06 -2.80 -14.58
N VAL A 110 -1.12 -2.50 -15.32
CA VAL A 110 -2.17 -1.58 -14.89
C VAL A 110 -3.29 -2.37 -14.23
N LEU A 111 -3.57 -2.05 -12.97
CA LEU A 111 -4.74 -2.59 -12.29
C LEU A 111 -6.01 -2.03 -12.91
N GLN A 112 -6.97 -2.92 -13.16
CA GLN A 112 -8.31 -2.55 -13.60
C GLN A 112 -9.08 -1.88 -12.45
N SER A 113 -10.21 -1.24 -12.75
CA SER A 113 -11.05 -0.56 -11.75
C SER A 113 -11.70 -1.51 -10.73
N ASP A 114 -11.80 -2.79 -11.07
CA ASP A 114 -12.25 -3.83 -10.15
C ASP A 114 -11.06 -4.34 -9.32
N HIS A 115 -10.99 -3.85 -8.09
CA HIS A 115 -9.95 -4.19 -7.12
C HIS A 115 -10.30 -5.40 -6.25
N SER A 116 -11.43 -6.07 -6.50
CA SER A 116 -11.73 -7.34 -5.83
C SER A 116 -10.66 -8.39 -6.17
N ILE A 117 -10.45 -9.37 -5.30
CA ILE A 117 -9.50 -10.47 -5.58
C ILE A 117 -9.81 -11.16 -6.91
N THR A 118 -11.10 -11.34 -7.24
CA THR A 118 -11.53 -11.92 -8.52
C THR A 118 -11.16 -11.02 -9.70
N GLY A 119 -11.39 -9.72 -9.60
CA GLY A 119 -11.02 -8.74 -10.62
C GLY A 119 -9.51 -8.69 -10.87
N VAL A 120 -8.74 -8.65 -9.79
CA VAL A 120 -7.27 -8.65 -9.84
C VAL A 120 -6.74 -9.95 -10.46
N ILE A 121 -7.23 -11.13 -10.05
CA ILE A 121 -6.79 -12.40 -10.65
C ILE A 121 -7.15 -12.49 -12.14
N LYS A 122 -8.36 -12.07 -12.54
CA LYS A 122 -8.73 -12.00 -13.96
C LYS A 122 -7.83 -11.05 -14.75
N SER A 123 -7.40 -9.96 -14.15
CA SER A 123 -6.41 -9.06 -14.76
C SER A 123 -5.04 -9.73 -14.87
N CYS A 124 -4.62 -10.49 -13.87
CA CYS A 124 -3.38 -11.27 -13.91
C CYS A 124 -3.43 -12.31 -15.04
N GLU A 125 -4.52 -13.09 -15.17
CA GLU A 125 -4.71 -14.08 -16.24
C GLU A 125 -4.52 -13.47 -17.64
N LYS A 126 -5.01 -12.26 -17.86
CA LYS A 126 -4.85 -11.52 -19.14
C LYS A 126 -3.42 -11.04 -19.39
N ASN A 127 -2.64 -10.87 -18.33
CA ASN A 127 -1.27 -10.33 -18.36
C ASN A 127 -0.21 -11.41 -18.08
N GLY A 128 -0.51 -12.69 -18.39
CA GLY A 128 0.43 -13.79 -18.20
C GLY A 128 0.74 -14.10 -16.74
N LEU A 129 -0.27 -14.00 -15.88
CA LEU A 129 -0.20 -14.16 -14.41
C LEU A 129 0.66 -13.10 -13.70
N LYS A 130 0.81 -11.92 -14.33
CA LYS A 130 1.62 -10.82 -13.79
C LYS A 130 0.77 -9.63 -13.35
N THR A 131 1.19 -8.98 -12.28
CA THR A 131 0.62 -7.72 -11.80
C THR A 131 1.67 -6.88 -11.06
N ASN A 132 1.33 -5.66 -10.66
CA ASN A 132 2.24 -4.80 -9.89
C ASN A 132 2.17 -5.12 -8.37
N CYS A 133 3.00 -4.42 -7.57
CA CYS A 133 3.08 -4.62 -6.12
C CYS A 133 1.72 -4.49 -5.40
N ARG A 134 0.84 -3.60 -5.87
CA ARG A 134 -0.51 -3.43 -5.33
C ARG A 134 -1.37 -4.66 -5.62
N GLY A 135 -1.35 -5.19 -6.85
CA GLY A 135 -2.11 -6.37 -7.22
C GLY A 135 -1.73 -7.60 -6.39
N LEU A 136 -0.44 -7.86 -6.25
CA LEU A 136 0.06 -8.96 -5.41
C LEU A 136 -0.34 -8.79 -3.94
N SER A 137 -0.24 -7.56 -3.42
CA SER A 137 -0.63 -7.26 -2.04
C SER A 137 -2.14 -7.40 -1.79
N ILE A 138 -2.99 -7.05 -2.78
CA ILE A 138 -4.44 -7.27 -2.69
C ILE A 138 -4.74 -8.77 -2.59
N ILE A 139 -4.16 -9.58 -3.48
CA ILE A 139 -4.38 -11.04 -3.46
C ILE A 139 -3.94 -11.62 -2.11
N LEU A 140 -2.76 -11.25 -1.61
CA LEU A 140 -2.25 -11.74 -0.33
C LEU A 140 -3.12 -11.29 0.86
N ALA A 141 -3.48 -10.01 0.94
CA ALA A 141 -4.29 -9.50 2.04
C ALA A 141 -5.70 -10.10 2.07
N GLU A 142 -6.31 -10.34 0.92
CA GLU A 142 -7.61 -11.04 0.83
C GLU A 142 -7.46 -12.53 1.18
N ALA A 143 -6.41 -13.21 0.70
CA ALA A 143 -6.13 -14.61 1.05
C ALA A 143 -5.98 -14.80 2.57
N LEU A 144 -5.25 -13.91 3.23
CA LEU A 144 -5.11 -13.91 4.70
C LEU A 144 -6.47 -13.69 5.39
N ARG A 145 -7.25 -12.69 4.95
CA ARG A 145 -8.55 -12.37 5.56
C ARG A 145 -9.61 -13.46 5.37
N MET A 146 -9.62 -14.14 4.22
CA MET A 146 -10.48 -15.32 3.99
C MET A 146 -10.16 -16.47 4.95
N ASN A 147 -8.92 -16.55 5.44
CA ASN A 147 -8.49 -17.49 6.48
C ASN A 147 -8.58 -16.93 7.92
N GLY A 148 -9.28 -15.82 8.12
CA GLY A 148 -9.51 -15.24 9.45
C GLY A 148 -8.33 -14.46 10.02
N ILE A 149 -7.28 -14.20 9.24
CA ILE A 149 -6.09 -13.46 9.66
C ILE A 149 -6.28 -11.96 9.38
N LYS A 150 -6.04 -11.12 10.38
CA LYS A 150 -6.12 -9.66 10.22
C LYS A 150 -4.95 -9.16 9.36
N ALA A 151 -5.25 -8.70 8.16
CA ALA A 151 -4.27 -8.18 7.22
C ALA A 151 -4.83 -7.01 6.40
N ARG A 152 -3.97 -6.04 6.09
CA ARG A 152 -4.28 -4.89 5.22
C ARG A 152 -3.14 -4.60 4.28
N ILE A 153 -3.45 -4.04 3.12
CA ILE A 153 -2.42 -3.48 2.25
C ILE A 153 -1.98 -2.11 2.78
N VAL A 154 -0.69 -1.79 2.65
CA VAL A 154 -0.14 -0.48 2.98
C VAL A 154 0.71 0.01 1.82
N THR A 155 0.34 1.16 1.27
CA THR A 155 1.14 1.88 0.26
C THR A 155 2.21 2.67 0.97
N CYS A 156 3.46 2.30 0.73
CA CYS A 156 4.67 2.98 1.15
C CYS A 156 5.03 4.03 0.10
N LYS A 157 4.85 5.31 0.45
CA LYS A 157 5.01 6.45 -0.46
C LYS A 157 6.27 7.24 -0.11
N PRO A 158 6.96 7.81 -1.11
CA PRO A 158 8.16 8.61 -0.89
C PRO A 158 7.84 10.04 -0.45
N TYR A 159 8.88 10.85 -0.24
CA TYR A 159 8.76 12.26 0.15
C TYR A 159 8.06 13.11 -0.92
N GLU A 160 8.39 12.89 -2.19
CA GLU A 160 7.96 13.73 -3.29
C GLU A 160 6.48 13.56 -3.64
N GLU A 161 5.91 14.62 -4.18
CA GLU A 161 4.57 14.64 -4.73
C GLU A 161 4.55 15.56 -5.97
N PRO A 162 4.08 15.10 -7.15
CA PRO A 162 3.76 13.71 -7.45
C PRO A 162 4.99 12.81 -7.39
N PHE A 163 4.77 11.53 -7.06
CA PHE A 163 5.76 10.47 -7.20
C PHE A 163 5.39 9.59 -8.40
N VAL A 164 6.40 8.98 -9.03
CA VAL A 164 6.22 8.08 -10.18
C VAL A 164 6.29 6.60 -9.79
N ASP A 165 6.79 6.33 -8.58
CA ASP A 165 7.02 4.99 -8.07
C ASP A 165 6.80 4.96 -6.56
N CYS A 166 6.20 3.88 -6.09
CA CYS A 166 5.90 3.60 -4.68
C CYS A 166 5.83 2.08 -4.50
N HIS A 167 5.81 1.61 -3.26
CA HIS A 167 5.71 0.18 -2.98
C HIS A 167 4.47 -0.15 -2.18
N VAL A 168 3.86 -1.31 -2.42
CA VAL A 168 2.72 -1.79 -1.63
C VAL A 168 3.11 -3.13 -1.02
N VAL A 169 2.88 -3.24 0.29
CA VAL A 169 3.15 -4.45 1.09
C VAL A 169 1.93 -4.79 1.94
N VAL A 170 1.95 -5.94 2.59
CA VAL A 170 0.90 -6.38 3.51
C VAL A 170 1.35 -6.26 4.96
N ASP A 171 0.55 -5.57 5.75
CA ASP A 171 0.68 -5.44 7.19
C ASP A 171 -0.27 -6.44 7.86
N CYS A 172 0.28 -7.40 8.59
CA CYS A 172 -0.42 -8.57 9.08
C CYS A 172 -0.26 -8.71 10.60
N LEU A 173 -1.37 -8.97 11.30
CA LEU A 173 -1.37 -9.44 12.69
C LEU A 173 -1.61 -10.94 12.69
N MET A 174 -0.55 -11.70 12.97
CA MET A 174 -0.59 -13.16 12.99
C MET A 174 -1.46 -13.67 14.15
N PRO A 175 -1.99 -14.90 14.08
CA PRO A 175 -2.75 -15.53 15.17
C PRO A 175 -2.07 -15.48 16.55
N SER A 176 -0.73 -15.53 16.62
CA SER A 176 0.03 -15.36 17.87
C SER A 176 -0.02 -13.96 18.49
N GLY A 177 -0.58 -12.97 17.80
CA GLY A 177 -0.53 -11.56 18.17
C GLY A 177 0.74 -10.84 17.70
N THR A 178 1.64 -11.53 17.01
CA THR A 178 2.83 -10.91 16.42
C THR A 178 2.45 -10.17 15.14
N ARG A 179 2.90 -8.91 15.01
CA ARG A 179 2.72 -8.11 13.80
C ARG A 179 3.92 -8.22 12.87
N ILE A 180 3.67 -8.50 11.60
CA ILE A 180 4.68 -8.72 10.57
C ILE A 180 4.35 -7.95 9.30
N MET A 181 5.38 -7.56 8.55
CA MET A 181 5.25 -7.11 7.18
C MET A 181 5.58 -8.26 6.22
N LEU A 182 4.68 -8.48 5.26
CA LEU A 182 4.84 -9.45 4.19
C LEU A 182 4.90 -8.69 2.86
N ASP A 183 5.84 -9.07 2.01
CA ASP A 183 6.05 -8.43 0.73
C ASP A 183 5.99 -9.50 -0.38
N PRO A 184 4.84 -9.63 -1.07
CA PRO A 184 4.65 -10.66 -2.08
C PRO A 184 5.41 -10.38 -3.38
N THR A 185 5.94 -9.17 -3.58
CA THR A 185 6.81 -8.87 -4.73
C THR A 185 8.14 -9.59 -4.63
N TYR A 186 8.64 -9.80 -3.40
CA TYR A 186 9.94 -10.39 -3.12
C TYR A 186 9.86 -11.73 -2.36
N ARG A 187 8.67 -12.32 -2.22
CA ARG A 187 8.40 -13.46 -1.32
C ARG A 187 9.06 -13.26 0.06
N LEU A 188 8.85 -12.09 0.63
CA LEU A 188 9.73 -11.59 1.68
C LEU A 188 8.99 -11.38 3.00
N TYR A 189 9.66 -11.77 4.09
CA TYR A 189 9.47 -11.23 5.42
C TYR A 189 10.83 -11.05 6.10
N LEU A 190 10.90 -10.13 7.05
CA LEU A 190 12.14 -9.76 7.74
C LEU A 190 12.11 -10.13 9.22
N THR A 191 13.29 -10.44 9.75
CA THR A 191 13.53 -10.65 11.18
C THR A 191 14.72 -9.81 11.67
N ASN A 192 14.80 -9.55 12.97
CA ASN A 192 16.01 -9.01 13.59
C ASN A 192 17.00 -10.13 14.00
N ASP A 193 18.14 -9.74 14.57
CA ASP A 193 19.18 -10.67 15.03
C ASP A 193 18.71 -11.68 16.10
N ASN A 194 17.59 -11.39 16.78
CA ASN A 194 16.99 -12.29 17.76
C ASN A 194 15.87 -13.17 17.15
N GLY A 195 15.74 -13.20 15.82
CA GLY A 195 14.70 -13.95 15.11
C GLY A 195 13.29 -13.38 15.25
N LYS A 196 13.12 -12.16 15.80
CA LYS A 196 11.78 -11.55 15.92
C LYS A 196 11.36 -10.94 14.60
N TYR A 197 10.14 -11.26 14.16
CA TYR A 197 9.54 -10.69 12.96
C TYR A 197 9.43 -9.17 13.00
N ILE A 198 9.62 -8.55 11.83
CA ILE A 198 9.62 -7.11 11.65
C ILE A 198 8.29 -6.67 11.03
N SER A 199 7.59 -5.78 11.72
CA SER A 199 6.47 -5.03 11.15
C SER A 199 6.97 -3.87 10.30
N LEU A 200 6.12 -3.33 9.43
CA LEU A 200 6.47 -2.20 8.56
C LEU A 200 6.90 -0.95 9.36
N ALA A 201 6.25 -0.71 10.51
CA ALA A 201 6.64 0.36 11.42
C ALA A 201 8.05 0.13 12.00
N LYS A 202 8.41 -1.12 12.33
CA LYS A 202 9.74 -1.49 12.81
C LYS A 202 10.80 -1.48 11.72
N LEU A 203 10.44 -1.78 10.47
CA LEU A 203 11.33 -1.61 9.32
C LEU A 203 11.77 -0.14 9.22
N ARG A 204 10.83 0.80 9.22
CA ARG A 204 11.13 2.23 9.18
C ARG A 204 12.06 2.67 10.31
N GLU A 205 11.73 2.30 11.55
CA GLU A 205 12.57 2.61 12.72
C GLU A 205 13.99 2.05 12.57
N GLY A 206 14.12 0.81 12.11
CA GLY A 206 15.42 0.18 11.94
C GLY A 206 16.24 0.82 10.82
N ILE A 207 15.62 1.17 9.68
CA ILE A 207 16.32 1.90 8.60
C ILE A 207 16.86 3.25 9.11
N ILE A 208 16.04 4.04 9.82
CA ILE A 208 16.46 5.32 10.41
C ILE A 208 17.67 5.13 11.33
N ALA A 209 17.62 4.09 12.17
CA ALA A 209 18.66 3.73 13.13
C ALA A 209 19.86 2.99 12.52
N GLY A 210 19.87 2.70 11.22
CA GLY A 210 20.96 1.94 10.57
C GLY A 210 21.05 0.46 11.00
N ARG A 211 19.93 -0.15 11.40
CA ARG A 211 19.87 -1.58 11.77
C ARG A 211 19.83 -2.46 10.53
N THR A 212 20.43 -3.64 10.66
CA THR A 212 20.34 -4.72 9.68
C THR A 212 19.16 -5.65 9.98
N PHE A 213 18.67 -6.32 8.95
CA PHE A 213 17.59 -7.31 9.05
C PHE A 213 17.98 -8.57 8.29
N HIS A 214 17.36 -9.69 8.68
CA HIS A 214 17.53 -10.98 8.01
C HIS A 214 16.26 -11.30 7.22
N HIS A 215 16.41 -11.67 5.95
CA HIS A 215 15.31 -12.12 5.11
C HIS A 215 15.14 -13.64 5.19
N ASN A 216 13.94 -14.12 4.87
CA ASN A 216 13.67 -15.54 4.76
C ASN A 216 14.45 -16.19 3.60
N VAL A 217 14.70 -17.50 3.73
CA VAL A 217 15.48 -18.30 2.76
C VAL A 217 14.86 -18.29 1.36
N LYS A 218 13.54 -18.19 1.26
CA LYS A 218 12.80 -18.19 -0.02
C LYS A 218 12.64 -16.79 -0.66
N ALA A 219 13.22 -15.74 -0.08
CA ALA A 219 13.13 -14.40 -0.62
C ALA A 219 13.67 -14.37 -2.06
N SER A 220 12.87 -13.87 -3.00
CA SER A 220 13.21 -13.82 -4.42
C SER A 220 12.30 -12.85 -5.17
N TYR A 221 12.82 -12.22 -6.22
CA TYR A 221 12.02 -11.44 -7.17
C TYR A 221 11.68 -12.31 -8.38
N ASN A 222 10.43 -12.79 -8.49
CA ASN A 222 10.00 -13.72 -9.54
C ASN A 222 10.91 -14.96 -9.67
N GLY A 223 11.40 -15.49 -8.54
CA GLY A 223 12.32 -16.64 -8.50
C GLY A 223 13.80 -16.30 -8.77
N VAL A 224 14.14 -15.04 -9.00
CA VAL A 224 15.53 -14.56 -9.07
C VAL A 224 16.02 -14.16 -7.67
N ASP A 225 17.32 -14.34 -7.42
CA ASP A 225 17.97 -14.03 -6.14
C ASP A 225 17.58 -12.63 -5.61
N PHE A 226 17.22 -12.60 -4.33
CA PHE A 226 16.88 -11.37 -3.63
C PHE A 226 18.15 -10.59 -3.24
N ASN A 227 18.24 -9.34 -3.69
CA ASN A 227 19.28 -8.42 -3.25
C ASN A 227 18.80 -7.58 -2.06
N TYR A 228 19.33 -7.89 -0.88
CA TYR A 228 19.02 -7.18 0.36
C TYR A 228 19.36 -5.69 0.32
N HIS A 229 20.50 -5.31 -0.26
CA HIS A 229 20.96 -3.92 -0.27
C HIS A 229 20.04 -3.06 -1.16
N ASP A 230 19.71 -3.54 -2.36
CA ASP A 230 18.79 -2.86 -3.26
C ASP A 230 17.40 -2.72 -2.64
N TYR A 231 16.94 -3.75 -1.93
CA TYR A 231 15.66 -3.71 -1.21
C TYR A 231 15.65 -2.64 -0.12
N ILE A 232 16.68 -2.57 0.73
CA ILE A 232 16.76 -1.56 1.79
C ILE A 232 16.89 -0.15 1.21
N GLU A 233 17.66 0.04 0.13
CA GLU A 233 17.73 1.33 -0.56
C GLU A 233 16.36 1.76 -1.10
N TYR A 234 15.68 0.83 -1.79
CA TYR A 234 14.34 1.05 -2.33
C TYR A 234 13.33 1.37 -1.22
N MET A 235 13.34 0.61 -0.13
CA MET A 235 12.45 0.83 1.01
C MET A 235 12.79 2.11 1.76
N THR A 236 14.05 2.52 1.86
CA THR A 236 14.45 3.80 2.50
C THR A 236 13.73 4.99 1.86
N LYS A 237 13.57 4.97 0.53
CA LYS A 237 12.77 5.97 -0.18
C LYS A 237 11.28 5.85 0.17
N ASN A 238 10.74 4.64 0.24
CA ASN A 238 9.29 4.39 0.29
C ASN A 238 8.68 4.35 1.71
N VAL A 239 9.47 4.19 2.78
CA VAL A 239 8.97 4.20 4.17
C VAL A 239 8.80 5.61 4.76
N PHE A 240 8.56 6.60 3.90
CA PHE A 240 8.42 7.99 4.30
C PHE A 240 6.98 8.34 4.71
N ARG A 241 6.00 7.98 3.88
CA ARG A 241 4.55 8.08 4.13
C ARG A 241 3.89 6.72 3.99
N PHE A 242 2.82 6.47 4.74
CA PHE A 242 2.07 5.20 4.65
C PHE A 242 0.60 5.46 4.43
N ASN A 243 0.00 4.84 3.43
CA ASN A 243 -1.42 5.00 3.10
C ASN A 243 -2.15 3.66 3.07
N THR A 244 -3.37 3.64 3.57
CA THR A 244 -4.27 2.48 3.54
C THR A 244 -5.73 2.94 3.65
N ASN A 245 -6.69 2.02 3.55
CA ASN A 245 -8.10 2.29 3.80
C ASN A 245 -8.51 1.87 5.21
N TYR A 246 -9.40 2.61 5.88
CA TYR A 246 -10.00 2.12 7.13
C TYR A 246 -11.02 1.00 6.89
N ASN A 247 -11.64 0.94 5.71
CA ASN A 247 -12.48 -0.16 5.28
C ASN A 247 -11.66 -1.16 4.45
N GLN A 248 -11.54 -2.40 4.94
CA GLN A 248 -10.87 -3.50 4.26
C GLN A 248 -11.94 -4.51 3.82
N ASP A 249 -12.65 -4.16 2.75
CA ASP A 249 -13.85 -4.87 2.27
C ASP A 249 -13.74 -5.40 0.84
N ASP A 250 -12.53 -5.57 0.29
CA ASP A 250 -12.19 -5.92 -1.11
C ASP A 250 -12.39 -4.80 -2.15
N THR A 251 -12.85 -3.62 -1.73
CA THR A 251 -12.93 -2.43 -2.58
C THR A 251 -11.91 -1.37 -2.15
N ASP A 252 -11.11 -0.89 -3.10
CA ASP A 252 -10.08 0.15 -2.84
C ASP A 252 -10.72 1.55 -2.91
N TYR A 253 -11.68 1.81 -2.00
CA TYR A 253 -12.51 3.01 -2.07
C TYR A 253 -11.82 4.25 -1.49
N VAL A 254 -11.50 5.22 -2.36
CA VAL A 254 -10.69 6.42 -2.06
C VAL A 254 -11.23 7.27 -0.89
N PHE A 255 -12.54 7.30 -0.67
CA PHE A 255 -13.12 8.07 0.44
C PHE A 255 -12.88 7.46 1.82
N SER A 256 -12.23 6.29 1.87
CA SER A 256 -11.82 5.64 3.11
C SER A 256 -10.32 5.66 3.39
N GLU A 257 -9.57 6.43 2.60
CA GLU A 257 -8.11 6.49 2.72
C GLU A 257 -7.65 7.31 3.92
N ILE A 258 -6.66 6.76 4.61
CA ILE A 258 -5.86 7.42 5.63
C ILE A 258 -4.39 7.35 5.26
N GLU A 259 -3.67 8.45 5.44
CA GLU A 259 -2.23 8.53 5.22
C GLU A 259 -1.48 9.05 6.45
N LEU A 260 -0.59 8.21 6.99
CA LEU A 260 0.36 8.57 8.03
C LEU A 260 1.52 9.35 7.41
N VAL A 261 1.69 10.58 7.86
CA VAL A 261 2.78 11.48 7.48
C VAL A 261 3.63 11.82 8.70
N PRO A 262 4.95 12.01 8.55
CA PRO A 262 5.81 12.36 9.67
C PRO A 262 5.55 13.78 10.16
N LYS A 263 5.90 14.04 11.42
CA LYS A 263 5.88 15.37 12.04
C LYS A 263 6.61 16.38 11.16
N GLY A 264 6.00 17.55 10.94
CA GLY A 264 6.59 18.63 10.15
C GLY A 264 6.45 18.46 8.64
N TYR A 265 5.93 17.34 8.13
CA TYR A 265 5.63 17.20 6.71
C TYR A 265 4.29 17.85 6.36
N THR A 266 4.35 19.01 5.69
CA THR A 266 3.13 19.71 5.26
C THR A 266 2.38 18.97 4.14
N THR A 267 1.08 18.80 4.35
CA THR A 267 0.08 18.27 3.40
C THR A 267 -0.81 19.39 2.83
N LYS A 268 -0.42 20.66 2.99
CA LYS A 268 -1.16 21.80 2.42
C LYS A 268 -1.23 21.67 0.89
N GLY A 269 -2.45 21.70 0.36
CA GLY A 269 -2.74 21.58 -1.08
C GLY A 269 -2.98 20.15 -1.57
N TYR A 270 -2.80 19.13 -0.72
CA TYR A 270 -3.13 17.75 -1.06
C TYR A 270 -4.64 17.55 -1.16
N SER A 271 -5.05 16.44 -1.78
CA SER A 271 -6.46 16.05 -1.86
C SER A 271 -7.08 16.00 -0.46
N LYS A 272 -8.21 16.66 -0.28
CA LYS A 272 -8.99 16.62 0.97
C LYS A 272 -9.81 15.33 1.11
N VAL A 273 -9.80 14.46 0.11
CA VAL A 273 -10.48 13.15 0.14
C VAL A 273 -9.71 12.16 1.02
N ILE A 274 -8.39 12.34 1.14
CA ILE A 274 -7.52 11.50 1.99
C ILE A 274 -7.45 12.15 3.37
N GLN A 275 -7.69 11.37 4.42
CA GLN A 275 -7.43 11.80 5.78
C GLN A 275 -5.93 11.68 6.08
N PHE A 276 -5.28 12.80 6.41
CA PHE A 276 -3.89 12.78 6.85
C PHE A 276 -3.81 12.72 8.38
N THR A 277 -2.87 11.94 8.90
CA THR A 277 -2.59 11.89 10.34
C THR A 277 -1.09 11.86 10.60
N THR A 278 -0.68 12.42 11.73
CA THR A 278 0.66 12.23 12.30
C THR A 278 0.63 11.24 13.47
N ASP A 279 -0.55 10.75 13.86
CA ASP A 279 -0.75 9.86 15.00
C ASP A 279 -0.46 8.43 14.58
N ARG A 280 0.73 7.99 14.97
CA ARG A 280 1.25 6.65 14.68
C ARG A 280 0.32 5.56 15.24
N ASP A 281 -0.06 5.65 16.50
CA ASP A 281 -0.80 4.58 17.17
C ASP A 281 -2.21 4.47 16.60
N TYR A 282 -2.81 5.61 16.25
CA TYR A 282 -4.04 5.64 15.50
C TYR A 282 -3.92 4.94 14.14
N PHE A 283 -2.91 5.27 13.33
CA PHE A 283 -2.75 4.68 12.00
C PHE A 283 -2.47 3.17 12.05
N TRP A 284 -1.62 2.72 12.97
CA TRP A 284 -1.23 1.32 13.07
C TRP A 284 -2.25 0.47 13.84
N GLY A 285 -3.21 1.06 14.55
CA GLY A 285 -4.31 0.32 15.18
C GLY A 285 -5.08 -0.53 14.16
N MET A 286 -5.35 -1.80 14.51
CA MET A 286 -6.11 -2.75 13.67
C MET A 286 -7.50 -3.09 14.23
N GLY A 287 -8.00 -2.30 15.18
CA GLY A 287 -9.21 -2.65 15.94
C GLY A 287 -8.92 -3.76 16.95
#